data_AF-A0A498L0P5-F1
#
_entry.id   AF-A0A498L0P5-F1
#
_cell.length_a   1.000
_cell.length_b   1.000
_cell.length_c   1.000
_cell.angle_alpha   90.00
_cell.angle_beta   90.00
_cell.angle_gamma   90.00
#
_symmetry.space_group_name_H-M   'P 1'
#
loop_
_entity.id
_entity.type
_entity.pdbx_description
1 polymer ?
#
loop_
_entity_poly.entity_id
_entity_poly.type
_entity_poly.pdbx_seq_one_letter_code
_entity_poly.pdbx_strand_id
1 'polypeptide(L)'
;MHETVRQPALQSPDRPDTVFALVAGLYVALLVSPAVVFTATVAIPLGAGGLYIGLLATVTALTAAVTVAVGRMPGIAERLGASRFVRGLGVVAGLCTIGYGVAAAGVDASGTDGALIAGIGLSVVGIVTGLALVAMSRTRYATAVVDGDAVRATWKAGWPQPLRTRVQVGGLICYVGGMALLWGGEFVGLGRLSWLGGPAFVVGGAFLGLGQPRSYRLDPVGVERSNYIHRRLYEWDAFESFSVTEDAIVLRRAGWWQPDFRCWRDEIDDEDELLDALAESLPRA
;
A
#
# COMPACT_ATOMS: atom_id res chain seq x y z
N MET A 1 -14.94 11.40 35.56
CA MET A 1 -15.93 10.41 35.08
C MET A 1 -15.52 10.10 33.65
N HIS A 2 -14.77 9.01 33.44
CA HIS A 2 -14.21 8.67 32.13
C HIS A 2 -15.31 8.07 31.26
N GLU A 3 -15.79 8.87 30.31
CA GLU A 3 -16.69 8.43 29.26
C GLU A 3 -15.94 7.42 28.40
N THR A 4 -16.25 6.15 28.63
CA THR A 4 -15.76 5.04 27.80
C THR A 4 -16.52 5.14 26.49
N VAL A 5 -15.91 5.79 25.50
CA VAL A 5 -16.40 5.82 24.12
C VAL A 5 -16.59 4.37 23.68
N ARG A 6 -17.84 3.92 23.67
CA ARG A 6 -18.20 2.63 23.08
C ARG A 6 -17.91 2.74 21.60
N GLN A 7 -16.87 2.06 21.14
CA GLN A 7 -16.67 1.80 19.72
C GLN A 7 -18.00 1.25 19.18
N PRO A 8 -18.59 1.86 18.14
CA PRO A 8 -19.80 1.31 17.52
C PRO A 8 -19.49 -0.13 17.12
N ALA A 9 -20.38 -1.05 17.48
CA ALA A 9 -20.25 -2.45 17.13
C ALA A 9 -20.10 -2.54 15.61
N LEU A 10 -18.90 -2.92 15.15
CA LEU A 10 -18.59 -3.14 13.74
C LEU A 10 -19.68 -4.06 13.19
N GLN A 11 -20.56 -3.53 12.34
CA GLN A 11 -21.52 -4.34 11.62
C GLN A 11 -20.72 -5.21 10.66
N SER A 12 -20.50 -6.46 11.09
CA SER A 12 -19.77 -7.43 10.29
C SER A 12 -20.64 -7.79 9.08
N PRO A 13 -20.15 -7.65 7.83
CA PRO A 13 -20.84 -8.24 6.71
C PRO A 13 -20.82 -9.77 6.91
N ASP A 14 -21.99 -10.40 6.94
CA ASP A 14 -22.24 -11.84 7.19
C ASP A 14 -21.52 -12.82 6.22
N ARG A 15 -20.61 -12.35 5.37
CA ARG A 15 -19.92 -13.16 4.37
C ARG A 15 -18.41 -13.18 4.60
N PRO A 16 -17.78 -14.35 4.81
CA PRO A 16 -16.33 -14.45 4.89
C PRO A 16 -15.74 -13.94 3.58
N ASP A 17 -14.87 -12.94 3.69
CA ASP A 17 -14.37 -12.23 2.53
C ASP A 17 -13.26 -13.02 1.83
N THR A 18 -13.70 -13.84 0.88
CA THR A 18 -12.87 -14.78 0.12
C THR A 18 -11.81 -14.10 -0.72
N VAL A 19 -12.09 -12.90 -1.24
CA VAL A 19 -11.14 -12.14 -2.06
C VAL A 19 -9.96 -11.67 -1.20
N PHE A 20 -10.23 -11.10 -0.03
CA PHE A 20 -9.15 -10.68 0.88
C PHE A 20 -8.34 -11.88 1.38
N ALA A 21 -9.01 -12.98 1.72
CA ALA A 21 -8.34 -14.20 2.14
C ALA A 21 -7.45 -14.79 1.02
N LEU A 22 -7.87 -14.71 -0.24
CA LEU A 22 -7.08 -15.13 -1.40
C LEU A 22 -5.83 -14.26 -1.56
N VAL A 23 -5.99 -12.94 -1.55
CA VAL A 23 -4.86 -11.99 -1.69
C VAL A 23 -3.89 -12.12 -0.52
N ALA A 24 -4.38 -12.37 0.70
CA ALA A 24 -3.56 -12.63 1.87
C ALA A 24 -2.74 -13.92 1.72
N GLY A 25 -3.37 -14.98 1.21
CA GLY A 25 -2.68 -16.23 0.91
C GLY A 25 -1.61 -16.07 -0.15
N LEU A 26 -1.91 -15.34 -1.23
CA LEU A 26 -0.95 -15.07 -2.30
C LEU A 26 0.25 -14.27 -1.78
N TYR A 27 0.02 -13.25 -0.95
CA TYR A 27 1.11 -12.46 -0.35
C TYR A 27 2.07 -13.33 0.47
N VAL A 28 1.55 -14.19 1.35
CA VAL A 28 2.38 -15.09 2.16
C VAL A 28 3.12 -16.09 1.28
N ALA A 29 2.43 -16.67 0.30
CA ALA A 29 3.04 -17.61 -0.63
C ALA A 29 4.20 -16.98 -1.41
N LEU A 30 4.05 -15.75 -1.91
CA LEU A 30 5.10 -15.05 -2.66
C LEU A 30 6.36 -14.79 -1.82
N LEU A 31 6.21 -14.53 -0.52
CA LEU A 31 7.35 -14.27 0.36
C LEU A 31 8.03 -15.53 0.86
N VAL A 32 7.27 -16.59 1.15
CA VAL A 32 7.78 -17.80 1.81
C VAL A 32 8.24 -18.86 0.82
N SER A 33 7.60 -18.96 -0.34
CA SER A 33 7.91 -20.02 -1.33
C SER A 33 9.38 -20.02 -1.78
N PRO A 34 10.04 -18.88 -2.05
CA PRO A 34 11.45 -18.88 -2.43
C PRO A 34 12.36 -19.48 -1.35
N ALA A 35 12.13 -19.15 -0.08
CA ALA A 35 12.89 -19.74 1.04
C ALA A 35 12.67 -21.25 1.14
N VAL A 36 11.43 -21.73 1.00
CA VAL A 36 11.12 -23.17 1.04
C VAL A 36 11.83 -23.90 -0.11
N VAL A 37 11.75 -23.38 -1.33
CA VAL A 37 12.42 -23.98 -2.49
C VAL A 37 13.94 -23.95 -2.34
N PHE A 38 14.51 -22.87 -1.80
CA PHE A 38 15.93 -22.78 -1.50
C PHE A 38 16.38 -23.80 -0.44
N THR A 39 15.60 -24.00 0.63
CA THR A 39 15.91 -25.06 1.61
C THR A 39 15.80 -26.46 0.98
N ALA A 40 14.84 -26.67 0.08
CA ALA A 40 14.68 -27.93 -0.64
C ALA A 40 15.85 -28.21 -1.61
N THR A 41 16.44 -27.18 -2.24
CA THR A 41 17.63 -27.36 -3.08
C THR A 41 18.84 -27.86 -2.30
N VAL A 42 18.97 -27.48 -1.02
CA VAL A 42 20.07 -27.94 -0.16
C VAL A 42 19.84 -29.38 0.29
N ALA A 43 18.59 -29.76 0.53
CA ALA A 43 18.24 -31.08 1.06
C ALA A 43 18.08 -32.15 -0.03
N ILE A 44 17.65 -31.78 -1.24
CA ILE A 44 17.27 -32.71 -2.32
C ILE A 44 17.87 -32.22 -3.64
N PRO A 45 18.70 -33.02 -4.33
CA PRO A 45 19.25 -32.68 -5.63
C PRO A 45 18.18 -32.83 -6.72
N LEU A 46 17.28 -31.85 -6.81
CA LEU A 46 16.26 -31.75 -7.85
C LEU A 46 16.83 -31.00 -9.06
N GLY A 47 16.57 -31.50 -10.27
CA GLY A 47 16.80 -30.75 -11.49
C GLY A 47 15.87 -29.53 -11.59
N ALA A 48 16.16 -28.61 -12.51
CA ALA A 48 15.40 -27.35 -12.68
C ALA A 48 13.87 -27.55 -12.81
N GLY A 49 13.44 -28.60 -13.52
CA GLY A 49 12.01 -28.93 -13.63
C GLY A 49 11.37 -29.34 -12.29
N GLY A 50 12.10 -30.09 -11.47
CA GLY A 50 11.65 -30.47 -10.12
C GLY A 50 11.54 -29.25 -9.19
N LEU A 51 12.48 -28.31 -9.29
CA LEU A 51 12.43 -27.06 -8.53
C LEU A 51 11.27 -26.16 -8.94
N TYR A 52 10.98 -26.10 -10.25
CA TYR A 52 9.82 -25.36 -10.75
C TYR A 52 8.49 -25.96 -10.27
N ILE A 53 8.33 -27.28 -10.36
CA ILE A 53 7.14 -27.97 -9.85
C ILE A 53 7.02 -27.80 -8.33
N GLY A 54 8.14 -27.92 -7.60
CA GLY A 54 8.20 -27.68 -6.15
C GLY A 54 7.78 -26.26 -5.78
N LEU A 55 8.24 -25.26 -6.54
CA LEU A 55 7.82 -23.86 -6.37
C LEU A 55 6.31 -23.71 -6.58
N LEU A 56 5.77 -24.22 -7.69
CA LEU A 56 4.32 -24.14 -7.98
C LEU A 56 3.48 -24.84 -6.92
N ALA A 57 3.89 -26.03 -6.48
CA ALA A 57 3.23 -26.77 -5.43
C ALA A 57 3.24 -26.00 -4.11
N THR A 58 4.39 -25.40 -3.76
CA THR A 58 4.55 -24.62 -2.52
C THR A 58 3.69 -23.36 -2.55
N VAL A 59 3.71 -22.60 -3.66
CA VAL A 59 2.89 -21.39 -3.82
C VAL A 59 1.41 -21.75 -3.69
N THR A 60 0.98 -22.82 -4.35
CA THR A 60 -0.42 -23.26 -4.34
C THR A 60 -0.84 -23.71 -2.94
N ALA A 61 -0.03 -24.54 -2.28
CA ALA A 61 -0.32 -25.06 -0.94
C ALA A 61 -0.37 -23.94 0.11
N LEU A 62 0.61 -23.02 0.10
CA LEU A 62 0.64 -21.88 1.01
C LEU A 62 -0.54 -20.93 0.78
N THR A 63 -0.84 -20.62 -0.49
CA THR A 63 -1.99 -19.77 -0.83
C THR A 63 -3.28 -20.38 -0.28
N ALA A 64 -3.55 -21.65 -0.59
CA ALA A 64 -4.76 -22.32 -0.13
C ALA A 64 -4.83 -22.41 1.40
N ALA A 65 -3.75 -22.80 2.08
CA ALA A 65 -3.71 -22.93 3.53
C ALA A 65 -4.00 -21.61 4.25
N VAL A 66 -3.36 -20.52 3.80
CA VAL A 66 -3.54 -19.19 4.38
C VAL A 66 -4.93 -18.63 4.04
N THR A 67 -5.42 -18.82 2.81
CA THR A 67 -6.78 -18.41 2.44
C THR A 67 -7.84 -19.10 3.30
N VAL A 68 -7.70 -20.40 3.56
CA VAL A 68 -8.61 -21.12 4.47
C VAL A 68 -8.47 -20.61 5.90
N ALA A 69 -7.26 -20.37 6.38
CA ALA A 69 -7.02 -19.86 7.73
C ALA A 69 -7.63 -18.45 7.93
N VAL A 70 -7.40 -17.52 7.00
CA VAL A 70 -7.94 -16.15 7.04
C VAL A 70 -9.45 -16.16 6.84
N GLY A 71 -9.96 -17.00 5.95
CA GLY A 71 -11.40 -17.13 5.70
C GLY A 71 -12.20 -17.64 6.91
N ARG A 72 -11.54 -18.29 7.88
CA ARG A 72 -12.15 -18.73 9.15
C ARG A 72 -12.18 -17.66 10.24
N MET A 73 -11.54 -16.51 10.02
CA MET A 73 -11.41 -15.47 11.03
C MET A 73 -12.19 -14.21 10.60
N PRO A 74 -13.48 -14.09 11.00
CA PRO A 74 -14.29 -12.93 10.66
C PRO A 74 -13.70 -11.63 11.25
N GLY A 75 -13.80 -10.53 10.50
CA GLY A 75 -13.34 -9.20 10.93
C GLY A 75 -11.83 -8.97 10.89
N ILE A 76 -11.01 -9.92 10.40
CA ILE A 76 -9.55 -9.72 10.30
C ILE A 76 -9.19 -8.52 9.44
N ALA A 77 -9.89 -8.30 8.33
CA ALA A 77 -9.60 -7.19 7.42
C ALA A 77 -9.81 -5.83 8.10
N GLU A 78 -10.86 -5.69 8.91
CA GLU A 78 -11.16 -4.47 9.67
C GLU A 78 -10.13 -4.23 10.77
N ARG A 79 -9.79 -5.27 11.54
CA ARG A 79 -8.78 -5.20 12.62
C ARG A 79 -7.39 -4.87 12.08
N LEU A 80 -7.02 -5.46 10.94
CA LEU A 80 -5.79 -5.08 10.23
C LEU A 80 -5.85 -3.59 9.84
N GLY A 81 -6.95 -3.16 9.22
CA GLY A 81 -7.17 -1.77 8.78
C GLY A 81 -6.99 -0.72 9.89
N ALA A 82 -7.49 -1.01 11.10
CA ALA A 82 -7.31 -0.17 12.29
C ALA A 82 -5.88 -0.17 12.84
N SER A 83 -5.14 -1.27 12.64
CA SER A 83 -3.81 -1.44 13.22
C SER A 83 -2.70 -0.69 12.47
N ARG A 84 -1.71 -0.18 13.21
CA ARG A 84 -0.48 0.38 12.62
C ARG A 84 0.38 -0.69 11.94
N PHE A 85 0.17 -1.96 12.30
CA PHE A 85 0.91 -3.13 11.80
C PHE A 85 0.73 -3.38 10.30
N VAL A 86 -0.37 -2.94 9.69
CA VAL A 86 -0.57 -3.05 8.24
C VAL A 86 0.53 -2.35 7.44
N ARG A 87 1.14 -1.27 7.97
CA ARG A 87 2.30 -0.63 7.31
C ARG A 87 3.52 -1.56 7.27
N GLY A 88 3.62 -2.49 8.21
CA GLY A 88 4.68 -3.49 8.28
C GLY A 88 4.67 -4.48 7.13
N LEU A 89 3.53 -4.76 6.48
CA LEU A 89 3.46 -5.70 5.36
C LEU A 89 4.35 -5.27 4.17
N GLY A 90 4.36 -3.97 3.84
CA GLY A 90 5.26 -3.46 2.81
C GLY A 90 6.74 -3.55 3.22
N VAL A 91 7.04 -3.29 4.50
CA VAL A 91 8.41 -3.36 5.04
C VAL A 91 8.92 -4.80 5.04
N VAL A 92 8.10 -5.76 5.47
CA VAL A 92 8.45 -7.19 5.49
C VAL A 92 8.77 -7.67 4.09
N ALA A 93 7.95 -7.34 3.09
CA ALA A 93 8.22 -7.71 1.70
C ALA A 93 9.53 -7.09 1.19
N GLY A 94 9.80 -5.82 1.51
CA GLY A 94 11.08 -5.16 1.19
C GLY A 94 12.29 -5.82 1.86
N LEU A 95 12.17 -6.19 3.14
CA LEU A 95 13.21 -6.90 3.88
C LEU A 95 13.47 -8.30 3.30
N CYS A 96 12.43 -9.01 2.87
CA CYS A 96 12.58 -10.28 2.16
C CYS A 96 13.36 -10.10 0.85
N THR A 97 13.02 -9.09 0.04
CA THR A 97 13.77 -8.78 -1.20
C THR A 97 15.25 -8.52 -0.91
N ILE A 98 15.56 -7.72 0.12
CA ILE A 98 16.95 -7.44 0.52
C ILE A 98 17.63 -8.73 0.99
N GLY A 99 16.97 -9.53 1.82
CA GLY A 99 17.48 -10.80 2.33
C GLY A 99 17.82 -11.78 1.21
N TYR A 100 16.93 -11.93 0.23
CA TYR A 100 17.19 -12.77 -0.95
C TYR A 100 18.32 -12.20 -1.84
N GLY A 101 18.40 -10.87 -1.99
CA GLY A 101 19.49 -10.22 -2.71
C GLY A 101 20.86 -10.44 -2.05
N VAL A 102 20.94 -10.33 -0.72
CA VAL A 102 22.17 -10.60 0.05
C VAL A 102 22.55 -12.08 -0.03
N ALA A 103 21.58 -12.98 0.10
CA ALA A 103 21.81 -14.41 -0.07
C ALA A 103 22.32 -14.74 -1.48
N ALA A 104 21.84 -14.04 -2.50
CA ALA A 104 22.30 -14.21 -3.87
C ALA A 104 23.74 -13.76 -4.08
N ALA A 105 24.16 -12.66 -3.43
CA ALA A 105 25.51 -12.14 -3.54
C ALA A 105 26.56 -12.96 -2.75
N GLY A 106 26.14 -13.76 -1.77
CA GLY A 106 27.03 -14.53 -0.89
C GLY A 106 27.28 -15.98 -1.30
N VAL A 107 26.63 -16.47 -2.36
CA VAL A 107 26.65 -17.89 -2.75
C VAL A 107 27.24 -18.04 -4.16
N ASP A 108 28.53 -18.42 -4.24
CA ASP A 108 29.23 -18.81 -5.49
C ASP A 108 28.86 -20.23 -5.95
N ALA A 109 27.57 -20.59 -5.94
CA ALA A 109 27.13 -21.95 -6.30
C ALA A 109 26.42 -21.97 -7.65
N SER A 110 27.10 -22.58 -8.63
CA SER A 110 26.80 -22.72 -10.07
C SER A 110 25.48 -23.45 -10.43
N GLY A 111 24.51 -23.52 -9.52
CA GLY A 111 23.16 -24.06 -9.75
C GLY A 111 22.04 -23.33 -9.00
N THR A 112 22.35 -22.27 -8.26
CA THR A 112 21.41 -21.60 -7.31
C THR A 112 20.87 -20.25 -7.82
N ASP A 113 21.49 -19.71 -8.88
CA ASP A 113 21.16 -18.41 -9.46
C ASP A 113 19.68 -18.28 -9.85
N GLY A 114 19.10 -19.34 -10.42
CA GLY A 114 17.70 -19.34 -10.86
C GLY A 114 16.69 -19.23 -9.71
N ALA A 115 16.94 -19.88 -8.58
CA ALA A 115 16.05 -19.84 -7.42
C ALA A 115 16.11 -18.48 -6.70
N LEU A 116 17.29 -17.87 -6.66
CA LEU A 116 17.52 -16.56 -6.08
C LEU A 116 16.91 -15.43 -6.92
N ILE A 117 17.08 -15.49 -8.26
CA ILE A 117 16.42 -14.58 -9.19
C ILE A 117 14.90 -14.71 -9.10
N ALA A 118 14.38 -15.95 -9.05
CA ALA A 118 12.96 -16.20 -8.83
C ALA A 118 12.48 -15.64 -7.49
N GLY A 119 13.28 -15.74 -6.42
CA GLY A 119 12.97 -15.18 -5.11
C GLY A 119 12.90 -13.66 -5.10
N ILE A 120 13.82 -12.99 -5.78
CA ILE A 120 13.79 -11.53 -5.96
C ILE A 120 12.53 -11.13 -6.74
N GLY A 121 12.25 -11.79 -7.87
CA GLY A 121 11.07 -11.51 -8.68
C GLY A 121 9.76 -11.71 -7.93
N LEU A 122 9.61 -12.83 -7.21
CA LEU A 122 8.43 -13.12 -6.41
C LEU A 122 8.26 -12.15 -5.25
N SER A 123 9.36 -11.68 -4.64
CA SER A 123 9.29 -10.68 -3.57
C SER A 123 8.84 -9.32 -4.08
N VAL A 124 9.24 -8.92 -5.29
CA VAL A 124 8.72 -7.70 -5.95
C VAL A 124 7.21 -7.80 -6.18
N VAL A 125 6.72 -8.95 -6.67
CA VAL A 125 5.26 -9.18 -6.78
C VAL A 125 4.61 -9.16 -5.40
N GLY A 126 5.25 -9.74 -4.38
CA GLY A 126 4.80 -9.73 -2.99
C GLY A 126 4.64 -8.31 -2.43
N ILE A 127 5.52 -7.37 -2.78
CA ILE A 127 5.36 -5.94 -2.41
C ILE A 127 4.05 -5.39 -2.96
N VAL A 128 3.75 -5.64 -4.24
CA VAL A 128 2.51 -5.17 -4.89
C VAL A 128 1.28 -5.79 -4.24
N THR A 129 1.30 -7.10 -4.00
CA THR A 129 0.20 -7.81 -3.31
C THR A 129 0.01 -7.30 -1.87
N GLY A 130 1.10 -7.01 -1.15
CA GLY A 130 1.05 -6.44 0.20
C GLY A 130 0.45 -5.03 0.23
N LEU A 131 0.80 -4.19 -0.75
CA LEU A 131 0.18 -2.87 -0.92
C LEU A 131 -1.32 -2.98 -1.22
N ALA A 132 -1.73 -3.95 -2.04
CA ALA A 132 -3.14 -4.23 -2.30
C ALA A 132 -3.91 -4.64 -1.03
N LEU A 133 -3.31 -5.50 -0.18
CA LEU A 133 -3.91 -5.88 1.12
C LEU A 133 -4.11 -4.67 2.03
N VAL A 134 -3.10 -3.80 2.12
CA VAL A 134 -3.16 -2.56 2.90
C VAL A 134 -4.31 -1.66 2.42
N ALA A 135 -4.46 -1.53 1.10
CA ALA A 135 -5.53 -0.74 0.50
C ALA A 135 -6.91 -1.34 0.80
N MET A 136 -7.07 -2.66 0.61
CA MET A 136 -8.31 -3.37 0.89
C MET A 136 -8.70 -3.30 2.38
N SER A 137 -7.76 -3.53 3.30
CA SER A 137 -8.05 -3.51 4.74
C SER A 137 -8.51 -2.14 5.22
N ARG A 138 -7.87 -1.06 4.71
CA ARG A 138 -8.24 0.31 5.04
C ARG A 138 -9.56 0.75 4.45
N THR A 139 -9.84 0.32 3.22
CA THR A 139 -11.10 0.61 2.53
C THR A 139 -12.27 0.03 3.31
N ARG A 140 -12.11 -1.20 3.82
CA ARG A 140 -13.14 -1.87 4.60
C ARG A 140 -13.33 -1.30 5.99
N TYR A 141 -12.26 -0.96 6.68
CA TYR A 141 -12.36 -0.22 7.94
C TYR A 141 -13.12 1.10 7.74
N ALA A 142 -12.80 1.85 6.68
CA ALA A 142 -13.51 3.08 6.37
C ALA A 142 -15.00 2.82 6.09
N THR A 143 -15.36 1.81 5.29
CA THR A 143 -16.78 1.47 5.04
C THR A 143 -17.50 1.07 6.33
N ALA A 144 -16.90 0.23 7.17
CA ALA A 144 -17.52 -0.26 8.40
C ALA A 144 -17.75 0.83 9.47
N VAL A 145 -16.94 1.89 9.45
CA VAL A 145 -17.04 3.00 10.44
C VAL A 145 -17.90 4.16 9.91
N VAL A 146 -17.96 4.35 8.59
CA VAL A 146 -18.52 5.56 7.94
C VAL A 146 -19.92 5.33 7.33
N ASP A 147 -20.49 4.12 7.39
CA ASP A 147 -21.85 3.84 6.87
C ASP A 147 -23.00 4.42 7.74
N GLY A 148 -22.88 5.70 8.09
CA GLY A 148 -23.95 6.54 8.64
C GLY A 148 -24.18 7.79 7.80
N ASP A 149 -25.44 8.22 7.70
CA ASP A 149 -25.94 9.35 6.90
C ASP A 149 -25.47 10.76 7.37
N ALA A 150 -24.54 10.85 8.31
CA ALA A 150 -24.11 12.13 8.90
C ALA A 150 -22.94 12.77 8.14
N VAL A 151 -23.07 12.96 6.83
CA VAL A 151 -22.05 13.66 6.04
C VAL A 151 -22.17 15.15 6.25
N ARG A 152 -21.11 15.82 6.71
CA ARG A 152 -21.13 17.27 6.89
C ARG A 152 -20.73 18.03 5.64
N ALA A 153 -19.69 17.57 4.94
CA ALA A 153 -19.22 18.19 3.70
C ALA A 153 -18.50 17.16 2.82
N THR A 154 -18.58 17.33 1.50
CA THR A 154 -17.82 16.54 0.53
C THR A 154 -17.14 17.47 -0.46
N TRP A 155 -15.85 17.26 -0.70
CA TRP A 155 -15.11 18.06 -1.68
C TRP A 155 -14.10 17.20 -2.42
N LYS A 156 -13.71 17.62 -3.62
CA LYS A 156 -12.66 16.97 -4.39
C LYS A 156 -11.47 17.91 -4.42
N ALA A 157 -10.30 17.42 -4.03
CA ALA A 157 -9.10 18.24 -4.12
C ALA A 157 -7.85 17.43 -4.48
N GLY A 158 -7.11 17.95 -5.44
CA GLY A 158 -5.77 17.51 -5.77
C GLY A 158 -4.71 18.27 -5.00
N TRP A 159 -3.47 17.84 -5.22
CA TRP A 159 -2.32 18.66 -4.88
C TRP A 159 -2.26 19.90 -5.77
N PRO A 160 -1.60 20.96 -5.29
CA PRO A 160 -1.40 22.14 -6.08
C PRO A 160 -0.91 21.90 -7.50
N GLN A 161 -1.57 22.48 -8.52
CA GLN A 161 -1.32 22.16 -9.93
C GLN A 161 0.16 22.21 -10.36
N PRO A 162 0.98 23.22 -10.00
CA PRO A 162 2.40 23.24 -10.39
C PRO A 162 3.21 22.13 -9.70
N LEU A 163 2.89 21.80 -8.45
CA LEU A 163 3.53 20.68 -7.73
C LEU A 163 3.07 19.34 -8.28
N ARG A 164 1.78 19.18 -8.58
CA ARG A 164 1.18 18.00 -9.20
C ARG A 164 1.86 17.67 -10.52
N THR A 165 1.99 18.65 -11.41
CA THR A 165 2.64 18.46 -12.71
C THR A 165 4.10 18.05 -12.56
N ARG A 166 4.87 18.70 -11.67
CA ARG A 166 6.28 18.33 -11.41
C ARG A 166 6.41 16.90 -10.89
N VAL A 167 5.56 16.50 -9.95
CA VAL A 167 5.57 15.14 -9.38
C VAL A 167 5.14 14.11 -10.40
N GLN A 168 4.13 14.38 -11.23
CA GLN A 168 3.68 13.47 -12.28
C GLN A 168 4.71 13.31 -13.40
N VAL A 169 5.32 14.41 -13.86
CA VAL A 169 6.37 14.36 -14.88
C VAL A 169 7.61 13.64 -14.34
N GLY A 170 8.07 13.98 -13.13
CA GLY A 170 9.17 13.28 -12.48
C GLY A 170 8.86 11.79 -12.28
N GLY A 171 7.64 11.47 -11.83
CA GLY A 171 7.15 10.10 -11.68
C GLY A 171 7.13 9.34 -13.01
N LEU A 172 6.68 9.98 -14.09
CA LEU A 172 6.66 9.40 -15.44
C LEU A 172 8.08 9.11 -15.95
N ILE A 173 9.00 10.06 -15.77
CA ILE A 173 10.41 9.90 -16.14
C ILE A 173 11.04 8.73 -15.37
N CYS A 174 10.83 8.67 -14.05
CA CYS A 174 11.31 7.55 -13.23
C CYS A 174 10.67 6.22 -13.63
N TYR A 175 9.38 6.22 -13.96
CA TYR A 175 8.65 5.01 -14.35
C TYR A 175 9.16 4.47 -15.69
N VAL A 176 9.16 5.30 -16.74
CA VAL A 176 9.59 4.91 -18.08
C VAL A 176 11.09 4.66 -18.13
N GLY A 177 11.89 5.53 -17.51
CA GLY A 177 13.34 5.37 -17.41
C GLY A 177 13.72 4.14 -16.60
N GLY A 178 13.03 3.88 -15.49
CA GLY A 178 13.21 2.67 -14.69
C GLY A 178 12.87 1.41 -15.48
N MET A 179 11.76 1.41 -16.21
CA MET A 179 11.37 0.30 -17.09
C MET A 179 12.39 0.06 -18.21
N ALA A 180 12.84 1.12 -18.88
CA ALA A 180 13.83 1.03 -19.94
C ALA A 180 15.19 0.55 -19.41
N LEU A 181 15.59 0.97 -18.21
CA LEU A 181 16.83 0.53 -17.59
C LEU A 181 16.75 -0.93 -17.11
N LEU A 182 15.59 -1.33 -16.59
CA LEU A 182 15.34 -2.69 -16.11
C LEU A 182 15.32 -3.72 -17.24
N TRP A 183 14.64 -3.42 -18.35
CA TRP A 183 14.44 -4.37 -19.46
C TRP A 183 15.36 -4.13 -20.66
N GLY A 184 15.79 -2.88 -20.86
CA GLY A 184 16.59 -2.43 -21.99
C GLY A 184 18.05 -2.14 -21.66
N GLY A 185 18.42 -2.05 -20.38
CA GLY A 185 19.75 -1.60 -19.94
C GLY A 185 20.90 -2.44 -20.51
N GLU A 186 20.71 -3.75 -20.62
CA GLU A 186 21.70 -4.67 -21.21
C GLU A 186 21.97 -4.39 -22.70
N PHE A 187 20.94 -4.01 -23.46
CA PHE A 187 21.06 -3.76 -24.91
C PHE A 187 21.80 -2.46 -25.24
N VAL A 188 21.95 -1.55 -24.27
CA VAL A 188 22.56 -0.22 -24.45
C VAL A 188 23.87 -0.08 -23.65
N GLY A 189 24.41 -1.19 -23.13
CA GLY A 189 25.66 -1.18 -22.35
C GLY A 189 25.52 -0.58 -20.95
N LEU A 190 24.29 -0.40 -20.46
CA LEU A 190 23.96 0.08 -19.11
C LEU A 190 23.57 -1.07 -18.17
N GLY A 191 23.93 -2.32 -18.49
CA GLY A 191 23.61 -3.52 -17.70
C GLY A 191 24.00 -3.40 -16.22
N ARG A 192 25.14 -2.75 -15.92
CA ARG A 192 25.58 -2.46 -14.54
C ARG A 192 24.66 -1.55 -13.74
N LEU A 193 23.77 -0.80 -14.40
CA LEU A 193 22.79 0.11 -13.79
C LEU A 193 21.38 -0.50 -13.79
N SER A 194 21.16 -1.67 -14.39
CA SER A 194 19.84 -2.33 -14.48
C SER A 194 19.15 -2.50 -13.12
N TRP A 195 19.93 -2.72 -12.06
CA TRP A 195 19.44 -2.84 -10.68
C TRP A 195 18.75 -1.57 -10.15
N LEU A 196 19.09 -0.37 -10.67
CA LEU A 196 18.40 0.88 -10.35
C LEU A 196 17.03 0.98 -11.05
N GLY A 197 16.84 0.22 -12.13
CA GLY A 197 15.62 0.24 -12.94
C GLY A 197 14.39 -0.18 -12.15
N GLY A 198 14.49 -1.24 -11.33
CA GLY A 198 13.41 -1.74 -10.49
C GLY A 198 12.91 -0.71 -9.47
N PRO A 199 13.77 -0.17 -8.59
CA PRO A 199 13.41 0.90 -7.67
C PRO A 199 12.83 2.13 -8.37
N ALA A 200 13.47 2.59 -9.46
CA ALA A 200 13.00 3.74 -10.22
C ALA A 200 11.60 3.52 -10.81
N PHE A 201 11.34 2.32 -11.36
CA PHE A 201 10.04 1.92 -11.88
C PHE A 201 8.96 1.94 -10.80
N VAL A 202 9.20 1.31 -9.66
CA VAL A 202 8.23 1.22 -8.55
C VAL A 202 7.95 2.60 -7.95
N VAL A 203 9.00 3.37 -7.68
CA VAL A 203 8.88 4.73 -7.12
C VAL A 203 8.19 5.67 -8.10
N GLY A 204 8.52 5.59 -9.39
CA GLY A 204 7.85 6.35 -10.45
C GLY A 204 6.36 6.08 -10.51
N GLY A 205 5.96 4.81 -10.43
CA GLY A 205 4.55 4.40 -10.39
C GLY A 205 3.82 4.96 -9.17
N ALA A 206 4.46 4.95 -8.00
CA ALA A 206 3.90 5.55 -6.79
C ALA A 206 3.68 7.07 -6.95
N PHE A 207 4.63 7.79 -7.54
CA PHE A 207 4.51 9.23 -7.78
C PHE A 207 3.40 9.60 -8.76
N LEU A 208 3.18 8.79 -9.81
CA LEU A 208 2.06 8.97 -10.73
C LEU A 208 0.70 8.92 -10.01
N GLY A 209 0.56 8.08 -9.00
CA GLY A 209 -0.63 8.00 -8.14
C GLY A 209 -0.76 9.14 -7.12
N LEU A 210 0.34 9.82 -6.79
CA LEU A 210 0.34 10.90 -5.78
C LEU A 210 -0.36 12.17 -6.27
N GLY A 211 -0.33 12.44 -7.57
CA GLY A 211 -0.94 13.63 -8.19
C GLY A 211 -2.43 13.50 -8.54
N GLN A 212 -3.03 12.32 -8.44
CA GLN A 212 -4.44 12.15 -8.80
C GLN A 212 -5.36 12.93 -7.83
N PRO A 213 -6.38 13.65 -8.35
CA PRO A 213 -7.36 14.33 -7.50
C PRO A 213 -8.11 13.29 -6.66
N ARG A 214 -8.39 13.63 -5.40
CA ARG A 214 -9.04 12.74 -4.43
C ARG A 214 -10.31 13.37 -3.94
N SER A 215 -11.31 12.53 -3.70
CA SER A 215 -12.51 12.90 -2.98
C SER A 215 -12.23 12.84 -1.48
N TYR A 216 -12.68 13.86 -0.78
CA TYR A 216 -12.65 13.96 0.66
C TYR A 216 -14.08 14.11 1.17
N ARG A 217 -14.34 13.52 2.33
CA ARG A 217 -15.62 13.59 3.01
C ARG A 217 -15.36 13.88 4.48
N LEU A 218 -16.02 14.92 4.99
CA LEU A 218 -15.98 15.29 6.40
C LEU A 218 -17.07 14.53 7.13
N ASP A 219 -16.65 13.73 8.09
CA ASP A 219 -17.51 12.89 8.92
C ASP A 219 -17.32 13.30 10.39
N PRO A 220 -18.34 13.17 11.26
CA PRO A 220 -18.21 13.46 12.69
C PRO A 220 -16.98 12.80 13.35
N VAL A 221 -16.57 11.62 12.88
CA VAL A 221 -15.44 10.87 13.42
C VAL A 221 -14.09 11.35 12.86
N GLY A 222 -14.06 12.00 11.70
CA GLY A 222 -12.82 12.46 11.07
C GLY A 222 -12.94 12.81 9.59
N VAL A 223 -11.79 12.92 8.94
CA VAL A 223 -11.69 13.17 7.49
C VAL A 223 -11.49 11.86 6.77
N GLU A 224 -12.43 11.52 5.91
CA GLU A 224 -12.33 10.40 5.01
C GLU A 224 -11.73 10.85 3.68
N ARG A 225 -10.74 10.10 3.19
CA ARG A 225 -10.12 10.30 1.89
C ARG A 225 -10.38 9.08 1.03
N SER A 226 -11.02 9.30 -0.11
CA SER A 226 -11.27 8.30 -1.13
C SER A 226 -10.53 8.61 -2.43
N ASN A 227 -10.10 7.54 -3.08
CA ASN A 227 -9.65 7.52 -4.46
C ASN A 227 -10.34 6.33 -5.15
N TYR A 228 -10.31 6.24 -6.48
CA TYR A 228 -10.94 5.15 -7.25
C TYR A 228 -10.57 3.75 -6.75
N ILE A 229 -9.39 3.62 -6.13
CA ILE A 229 -8.81 2.34 -5.69
C ILE A 229 -8.92 2.12 -4.17
N HIS A 230 -9.05 3.17 -3.34
CA HIS A 230 -9.01 3.00 -1.89
C HIS A 230 -9.76 4.09 -1.12
N ARG A 231 -10.41 3.70 -0.01
CA ARG A 231 -11.03 4.58 0.99
C ARG A 231 -10.21 4.53 2.28
N ARG A 232 -10.03 5.67 2.95
CA ARG A 232 -9.29 5.72 4.21
C ARG A 232 -9.81 6.82 5.12
N LEU A 233 -10.22 6.43 6.32
CA LEU A 233 -10.59 7.36 7.39
C LEU A 233 -9.34 7.82 8.15
N TYR A 234 -9.28 9.11 8.45
CA TYR A 234 -8.34 9.73 9.37
C TYR A 234 -9.14 10.38 10.49
N GLU A 235 -9.03 9.83 11.69
CA GLU A 235 -9.69 10.39 12.89
C GLU A 235 -9.14 11.78 13.23
N TRP A 236 -9.94 12.60 13.93
CA TRP A 236 -9.55 13.97 14.28
C TRP A 236 -8.23 14.06 15.06
N ASP A 237 -7.94 13.09 15.93
CA ASP A 237 -6.67 12.97 16.67
C ASP A 237 -5.43 12.86 15.75
N ALA A 238 -5.62 12.57 14.47
CA ALA A 238 -4.53 12.55 13.49
C ALA A 238 -4.14 13.94 12.95
N PHE A 239 -4.92 14.98 13.28
CA PHE A 239 -4.76 16.36 12.84
C PHE A 239 -4.53 17.28 14.04
N GLU A 240 -3.76 18.33 13.82
CA GLU A 240 -3.42 19.31 14.85
C GLU A 240 -4.16 20.64 14.62
N SER A 241 -4.18 21.10 13.38
CA SER A 241 -4.80 22.36 13.00
C SER A 241 -5.07 22.42 11.49
N PHE A 242 -5.82 23.43 11.07
CA PHE A 242 -5.92 23.78 9.65
C PHE A 242 -5.47 25.22 9.41
N SER A 243 -4.87 25.45 8.24
CA SER A 243 -4.46 26.78 7.79
C SER A 243 -4.87 27.00 6.34
N VAL A 244 -5.31 28.21 6.02
CA VAL A 244 -5.69 28.59 4.65
C VAL A 244 -4.54 29.41 4.06
N THR A 245 -4.00 28.94 2.95
CA THR A 245 -2.99 29.66 2.16
C THR A 245 -3.63 30.19 0.88
N GLU A 246 -2.93 31.07 0.15
CA GLU A 246 -3.46 31.65 -1.11
C GLU A 246 -3.93 30.57 -2.08
N ASP A 247 -3.14 29.51 -2.27
CA ASP A 247 -3.41 28.45 -3.27
C ASP A 247 -4.11 27.20 -2.71
N ALA A 248 -4.06 26.97 -1.39
CA ALA A 248 -4.46 25.69 -0.79
C ALA A 248 -4.96 25.80 0.65
N ILE A 249 -5.93 24.95 0.99
CA ILE A 249 -6.28 24.63 2.39
C ILE A 249 -5.36 23.50 2.86
N VAL A 250 -4.65 23.74 3.96
CA VAL A 250 -3.67 22.81 4.52
C VAL A 250 -4.16 22.26 5.86
N LEU A 251 -4.38 20.95 5.95
CA LEU A 251 -4.68 20.24 7.19
C LEU A 251 -3.37 19.68 7.75
N ARG A 252 -2.92 20.24 8.88
CA ARG A 252 -1.67 19.82 9.52
C ARG A 252 -1.86 18.54 10.29
N ARG A 253 -0.94 17.61 10.11
CA ARG A 253 -0.98 16.32 10.79
C ARG A 253 -0.19 16.38 12.10
N ALA A 254 -0.73 15.78 13.16
CA ALA A 254 -0.12 15.78 14.49
C ALA A 254 1.25 15.07 14.58
N GLY A 255 1.64 14.31 13.56
CA GLY A 255 2.95 13.64 13.51
C GLY A 255 3.97 14.43 12.68
N TRP A 256 5.08 14.84 13.30
CA TRP A 256 6.17 15.61 12.65
C TRP A 256 6.72 15.03 11.33
N TRP A 257 6.71 13.70 11.19
CA TRP A 257 7.12 12.95 9.99
C TRP A 257 6.03 12.72 8.94
N GLN A 258 4.78 13.12 9.21
CA GLN A 258 3.64 12.82 8.35
C GLN A 258 3.35 14.01 7.46
N PRO A 259 3.21 13.82 6.14
CA PRO A 259 2.93 14.92 5.24
C PRO A 259 1.52 15.46 5.49
N ASP A 260 1.41 16.78 5.51
CA ASP A 260 0.15 17.52 5.60
C ASP A 260 -0.75 17.26 4.39
N PHE A 261 -2.06 17.41 4.57
CA PHE A 261 -2.97 17.40 3.43
C PHE A 261 -3.06 18.79 2.85
N ARG A 262 -2.79 18.89 1.54
CA ARG A 262 -2.92 20.13 0.78
C ARG A 262 -4.05 19.94 -0.21
N CYS A 263 -5.11 20.71 -0.04
CA CYS A 263 -6.28 20.74 -0.90
C CYS A 263 -6.23 22.03 -1.72
N TRP A 264 -6.02 21.92 -3.04
CA TRP A 264 -6.02 23.09 -3.93
C TRP A 264 -7.39 23.76 -3.95
N ARG A 265 -7.42 25.09 -3.77
CA ARG A 265 -8.69 25.83 -3.58
C ARG A 265 -9.55 25.85 -4.82
N ASP A 266 -8.97 26.00 -6.01
CA ASP A 266 -9.74 26.06 -7.27
C ASP A 266 -10.45 24.74 -7.65
N GLU A 267 -10.15 23.62 -6.95
CA GLU A 267 -10.85 22.34 -7.18
C GLU A 267 -11.99 22.12 -6.16
N ILE A 268 -12.13 23.01 -5.16
CA ILE A 268 -13.16 22.91 -4.12
C ILE A 268 -14.41 23.63 -4.60
N ASP A 269 -15.53 22.90 -4.68
CA ASP A 269 -16.79 23.44 -5.17
C ASP A 269 -17.41 24.45 -4.19
N ASP A 270 -17.41 24.16 -2.89
CA ASP A 270 -17.99 24.99 -1.83
C ASP A 270 -16.96 25.23 -0.70
N GLU A 271 -16.14 26.29 -0.85
CA GLU A 271 -15.05 26.58 0.09
C GLU A 271 -15.55 27.03 1.47
N ASP A 272 -16.57 27.88 1.50
CA ASP A 272 -17.06 28.48 2.75
C ASP A 272 -17.70 27.41 3.66
N GLU A 273 -18.53 26.52 3.10
CA GLU A 273 -19.12 25.39 3.83
C GLU A 273 -18.03 24.46 4.42
N LEU A 274 -16.95 24.21 3.66
CA LEU A 274 -15.83 23.41 4.13
C LEU A 274 -15.09 24.09 5.28
N LEU A 275 -14.85 25.40 5.20
CA LEU A 275 -14.14 26.15 6.23
C LEU A 275 -14.94 26.21 7.53
N ASP A 276 -16.25 26.39 7.45
CA ASP A 276 -17.15 26.39 8.60
C ASP A 276 -17.17 25.01 9.26
N ALA A 277 -17.33 23.94 8.48
CA ALA A 277 -17.32 22.57 8.98
C ALA A 277 -15.96 22.17 9.61
N LEU A 278 -14.84 22.67 9.06
CA LEU A 278 -13.52 22.46 9.62
C LEU A 278 -13.31 23.25 10.92
N ALA A 279 -13.80 24.47 11.00
CA ALA A 279 -13.69 25.31 12.19
C ALA A 279 -14.44 24.73 13.41
N GLU A 280 -15.49 23.95 13.18
CA GLU A 280 -16.18 23.21 14.25
C GLU A 280 -15.34 22.07 14.85
N SER A 281 -14.42 21.50 14.06
CA SER A 281 -13.74 20.24 14.41
C SER A 281 -12.25 20.41 14.70
N LEU A 282 -11.60 21.43 14.14
CA LEU A 282 -10.17 21.70 14.29
C LEU A 282 -9.90 23.18 14.56
N PRO A 283 -8.86 23.51 15.34
CA PRO A 283 -8.45 24.89 15.53
C PRO A 283 -7.80 25.45 14.25
N ARG A 284 -8.10 26.72 13.95
CA ARG A 284 -7.45 27.47 12.87
C ARG A 284 -6.09 27.97 13.35
N ALA A 285 -5.04 27.70 12.56
CA ALA A 285 -3.66 28.15 12.80
C ALA A 285 -3.31 29.45 12.07
#